data_AF-A0A4P9TKA7-F1
#
_entry.id   AF-A0A4P9TKA7-F1
#
_cell.length_a   1.000
_cell.length_b   1.000
_cell.length_c   1.000
_cell.angle_alpha   90.00
_cell.angle_beta   90.00
_cell.angle_gamma   90.00
#
_symmetry.space_group_name_H-M   'P 1'
#
loop_
_entity.id
_entity.type
_entity.pdbx_description
1 polymer ?
#
loop_
_entity_poly.entity_id
_entity_poly.type
_entity_poly.pdbx_seq_one_letter_code
_entity_poly.pdbx_strand_id
1 'polypeptide(L)' 'MHRTPQEDLLVVEALVEYHADRKDVQPERACRAWVLAKDLAASHGLEIEDALRQRTALESADE' A
#
# COMPACT_ATOMS: atom_id res chain seq x y z
N MET A 1 -3.91 17.07 -9.64
CA MET A 1 -2.81 16.96 -8.65
C MET A 1 -2.13 15.62 -8.88
N HIS A 2 -0.81 15.59 -9.02
CA HIS A 2 -0.05 14.33 -8.96
C HIS A 2 0.23 14.01 -7.50
N ARG A 3 0.05 12.74 -7.10
CA ARG A 3 0.42 12.27 -5.76
C ARG A 3 1.93 12.29 -5.62
N THR A 4 2.42 12.62 -4.42
CA THR A 4 3.83 12.43 -4.09
C THR A 4 4.14 10.95 -3.89
N PRO A 5 5.41 10.53 -4.00
CA PRO A 5 5.79 9.16 -3.66
C PRO A 5 5.36 8.76 -2.24
N GLN A 6 5.44 9.66 -1.27
CA GLN A 6 5.02 9.42 0.12
C GLN A 6 3.51 9.19 0.23
N GLU A 7 2.70 9.97 -0.50
CA GLU A 7 1.26 9.75 -0.58
C GLU A 7 0.92 8.41 -1.25
N ASP A 8 1.70 8.00 -2.26
CA ASP A 8 1.51 6.69 -2.89
C ASP A 8 1.87 5.53 -1.94
N LEU A 9 2.91 5.68 -1.12
CA LEU A 9 3.25 4.69 -0.07
C LEU A 9 2.11 4.54 0.95
N LEU A 10 1.48 5.65 1.36
CA LEU A 10 0.30 5.63 2.24
C LEU A 10 -0.88 4.90 1.57
N VAL A 11 -1.08 5.08 0.26
CA VAL A 11 -2.13 4.36 -0.48
C VAL A 11 -1.82 2.87 -0.56
N VAL A 12 -0.57 2.47 -0.74
CA VAL A 12 -0.15 1.06 -0.71
C VAL A 12 -0.50 0.43 0.64
N GLU A 13 -0.13 1.08 1.74
CA GLU A 13 -0.46 0.64 3.11
C GLU A 13 -1.97 0.43 3.29
N ALA A 14 -2.77 1.45 2.99
CA ALA A 14 -4.23 1.37 3.15
C ALA A 14 -4.88 0.25 2.31
N LEU A 15 -4.36 -0.02 1.11
CA LEU A 15 -4.86 -1.10 0.26
C LEU A 15 -4.48 -2.49 0.79
N VAL A 16 -3.29 -2.62 1.37
CA VAL A 16 -2.84 -3.86 2.02
C VAL A 16 -3.66 -4.15 3.27
N GLU A 17 -3.90 -3.15 4.11
CA GLU A 17 -4.79 -3.27 5.28
C GLU A 17 -6.20 -3.67 4.86
N TYR A 18 -6.77 -2.99 3.87
CA TYR A 18 -8.09 -3.34 3.33
C TYR A 18 -8.14 -4.78 2.81
N HIS A 19 -7.07 -5.23 2.13
CA HIS A 19 -6.99 -6.62 1.67
C HIS A 19 -7.08 -7.59 2.85
N ALA A 20 -6.26 -7.38 3.89
CA ALA A 20 -6.22 -8.25 5.07
C ALA A 20 -7.58 -8.29 5.79
N ASP A 21 -8.16 -7.11 6.05
CA ASP A 21 -9.41 -6.99 6.83
C ASP A 21 -10.64 -7.53 6.10
N ARG A 22 -10.65 -7.44 4.76
CA ARG A 22 -11.84 -7.75 3.96
C ARG A 22 -11.75 -9.06 3.21
N LYS A 23 -10.64 -9.80 3.30
CA LYS A 23 -10.42 -11.04 2.53
C LYS A 23 -11.54 -12.06 2.69
N ASP A 24 -12.09 -12.20 3.89
CA ASP A 24 -13.11 -13.22 4.20
C ASP A 24 -14.55 -12.75 3.92
N VAL A 25 -14.78 -11.42 3.85
CA VAL A 25 -16.11 -10.83 3.70
C VAL A 25 -16.36 -10.33 2.27
N GLN A 26 -15.32 -9.81 1.62
CA GLN A 26 -15.38 -9.27 0.25
C GLN A 26 -14.13 -9.72 -0.54
N PRO A 27 -13.98 -11.04 -0.79
CA PRO A 27 -12.73 -11.63 -1.31
C PRO A 27 -12.29 -11.03 -2.65
N GLU A 28 -13.20 -10.77 -3.57
CA GLU A 28 -12.88 -10.20 -4.88
C GLU A 28 -12.34 -8.78 -4.77
N ARG A 29 -12.98 -7.94 -3.94
CA ARG A 29 -12.53 -6.56 -3.72
C ARG A 29 -11.22 -6.53 -2.95
N ALA A 30 -11.05 -7.40 -1.96
CA ALA A 30 -9.79 -7.54 -1.24
C ALA A 30 -8.66 -7.97 -2.18
N CYS A 31 -8.89 -8.95 -3.04
CA CYS A 31 -7.91 -9.38 -4.04
C CYS A 31 -7.57 -8.24 -5.03
N ARG A 32 -8.57 -7.48 -5.47
CA ARG A 32 -8.36 -6.29 -6.30
C ARG A 32 -7.50 -5.24 -5.61
N ALA A 33 -7.76 -4.96 -4.33
CA ALA A 33 -6.97 -4.01 -3.54
C ALA A 33 -5.49 -4.44 -3.46
N TRP A 34 -5.25 -5.73 -3.25
CA TRP A 34 -3.91 -6.29 -3.25
C TRP A 34 -3.18 -6.13 -4.59
N VAL A 35 -3.84 -6.41 -5.71
CA VAL A 35 -3.26 -6.20 -7.05
C VAL A 35 -2.92 -4.73 -7.27
N LEU A 36 -3.83 -3.81 -6.90
CA LEU A 36 -3.59 -2.37 -7.03
C LEU A 36 -2.42 -1.89 -6.15
N ALA A 37 -2.29 -2.43 -4.94
CA ALA A 37 -1.15 -2.14 -4.06
C ALA A 37 0.17 -2.60 -4.70
N LYS A 38 0.20 -3.79 -5.30
CA LYS A 38 1.36 -4.32 -6.02
C LYS A 38 1.74 -3.44 -7.20
N ASP A 39 0.78 -3.10 -8.05
CA ASP A 39 1.03 -2.28 -9.24
C ASP A 39 1.54 -0.88 -8.85
N LEU A 40 0.98 -0.30 -7.78
CA LEU A 40 1.41 1.00 -7.30
C LEU A 40 2.83 0.95 -6.71
N ALA A 41 3.16 -0.05 -5.88
CA ALA A 41 4.53 -0.23 -5.37
C ALA A 41 5.52 -0.45 -6.52
N ALA A 42 5.16 -1.29 -7.50
CA ALA A 42 6.00 -1.55 -8.67
C ALA A 42 6.22 -0.31 -9.53
N SER A 43 5.27 0.63 -9.59
CA SER A 43 5.44 1.91 -10.30
C SER A 43 6.54 2.80 -9.69
N HIS A 44 6.90 2.55 -8.43
CA HIS A 44 8.01 3.18 -7.71
C HIS A 44 9.27 2.30 -7.68
N GLY A 45 9.28 1.16 -8.37
CA GLY A 45 10.39 0.21 -8.37
C GLY A 45 10.54 -0.58 -7.07
N LEU A 46 9.45 -0.74 -6.31
CA LEU A 46 9.44 -1.40 -5.02
C LEU A 46 8.57 -2.66 -5.05
N GLU A 47 8.96 -3.65 -4.23
CA GLU A 47 8.02 -4.69 -3.79
C GLU A 47 7.14 -4.16 -2.65
N ILE A 48 5.99 -4.81 -2.40
CA ILE A 48 5.06 -4.37 -1.32
C ILE A 48 5.78 -4.27 0.03
N GLU A 49 6.60 -5.26 0.39
CA GLU A 49 7.29 -5.27 1.68
C GLU A 49 8.27 -4.09 1.82
N ASP A 50 8.92 -3.69 0.72
CA ASP A 50 9.84 -2.54 0.71
C ASP A 50 9.07 -1.23 0.86
N ALA A 51 7.93 -1.09 0.15
CA ALA A 51 7.04 0.05 0.26
C ALA A 51 6.51 0.24 1.69
N LEU A 52 6.07 -0.85 2.33
CA LEU A 52 5.61 -0.80 3.72
C LEU A 52 6.74 -0.45 4.70
N ARG A 53 7.93 -1.04 4.53
CA ARG A 53 9.10 -0.69 5.37
C ARG A 53 9.48 0.78 5.26
N GLN A 54 9.44 1.36 4.05
CA GLN A 54 9.69 2.79 3.86
C GLN A 54 8.59 3.64 4.50
N ARG A 55 7.33 3.23 4.38
CA ARG A 55 6.20 3.94 4.99
C ARG A 55 6.31 4.01 6.51
N THR A 56 6.61 2.89 7.16
CA THR A 56 6.86 2.84 8.62
C THR A 56 8.03 3.72 9.03
N ALA A 57 9.12 3.71 8.26
CA ALA A 57 10.28 4.56 8.56
C ALA A 57 9.96 6.06 8.45
N LEU A 58 9.07 6.47 7.54
CA LEU A 58 8.60 7.84 7.44
C LEU A 58 7.74 8.24 8.63
N GLU A 59 6.83 7.36 9.08
CA GLU A 59 5.98 7.64 10.25
C GLU A 59 6.81 7.83 11.52
N SER A 60 7.82 7.00 11.75
CA SER A 60 8.73 7.14 12.90
C SER A 60 9.66 8.35 12.84
N ALA A 61 9.80 9.01 11.68
CA ALA A 61 10.63 10.21 11.51
C ALA A 61 9.84 11.50 11.75
N ASP A 62 8.50 11.43 11.74
CA ASP A 62 7.60 12.55 12.00
C ASP A 62 7.21 12.66 13.50
N GLU A 63 7.59 11.70 14.34
CA GLU A 63 7.43 11.67 15.81
C GLU A 63 8.61 12.30 16.58
#